data_AF-A0A401UYX1-F1
#
_entry.id   AF-A0A401UYX1-F1
#
_cell.length_a   1.000
_cell.length_b   1.000
_cell.length_c   1.000
_cell.angle_alpha   90.00
_cell.angle_beta   90.00
_cell.angle_gamma   90.00
#
_symmetry.space_group_name_H-M   'P 1'
#
loop_
_entity.id
_entity.type
_entity.pdbx_description
1 polymer ?
#
loop_
_entity_poly.entity_id
_entity_poly.type
_entity_poly.pdbx_seq_one_letter_code
_entity_poly.pdbx_strand_id
1 'polypeptide(L)'
;MVAQIVVRNLPDEVMDGLRRRAVQHDRSLEAEVRAILSDAVTSVDPVLSWLDDSAALREAVGGVDLPEAARSAGSVHPDGWTDP
;
A
#
# COMPACT_ATOMS: atom_id res chain seq x y z
N MET A 1 -5.33 12.40 -16.50
CA MET A 1 -6.77 12.16 -16.77
C MET A 1 -7.49 12.08 -15.42
N VAL A 2 -8.70 12.61 -15.29
CA VAL A 2 -9.48 12.54 -14.03
C VAL A 2 -10.49 11.40 -14.17
N ALA A 3 -10.56 10.48 -13.20
CA ALA A 3 -11.52 9.39 -13.19
C ALA A 3 -12.71 9.73 -12.27
N GLN A 4 -13.92 9.34 -12.66
CA GLN A 4 -15.16 9.58 -11.90
C GLN A 4 -16.02 8.31 -11.86
N ILE A 5 -16.63 8.04 -10.70
CA ILE A 5 -17.56 6.93 -10.47
C ILE A 5 -18.89 7.48 -9.97
N VAL A 6 -20.01 6.92 -10.46
CA VAL A 6 -21.36 7.21 -9.97
C VAL A 6 -21.97 5.93 -9.42
N VAL A 7 -22.34 5.94 -8.14
CA VAL A 7 -23.04 4.83 -7.49
C VAL A 7 -24.53 5.15 -7.49
N ARG A 8 -25.31 4.37 -8.25
CA ARG A 8 -26.77 4.54 -8.34
C ARG A 8 -27.49 3.71 -7.30
N ASN A 9 -28.64 4.20 -6.83
CA ASN A 9 -29.49 3.55 -5.83
C ASN A 9 -28.70 3.13 -4.57
N LEU A 10 -27.81 3.98 -4.08
CA LEU A 10 -27.11 3.76 -2.82
C LEU A 10 -28.16 3.84 -1.69
N PRO A 11 -28.30 2.81 -0.83
CA PRO A 11 -29.22 2.89 0.29
C PRO A 11 -28.89 4.06 1.21
N ASP A 12 -29.92 4.73 1.73
CA ASP A 12 -29.75 5.94 2.54
C ASP A 12 -28.91 5.67 3.80
N GLU A 13 -29.08 4.49 4.42
CA GLU A 13 -28.30 4.07 5.58
C GLU A 13 -26.79 3.99 5.29
N VAL A 14 -26.40 3.67 4.05
CA VAL A 14 -25.00 3.64 3.64
C VAL A 14 -24.46 5.05 3.47
N MET A 15 -25.23 5.96 2.85
CA MET A 15 -24.86 7.37 2.73
C MET A 15 -24.68 8.01 4.11
N ASP A 16 -25.58 7.75 5.05
CA ASP A 16 -25.50 8.26 6.42
C ASP A 16 -24.33 7.64 7.21
N GLY A 17 -24.03 6.36 6.97
CA GLY A 17 -22.81 5.72 7.48
C GLY A 17 -21.54 6.43 6.99
N LEU A 18 -21.45 6.70 5.68
CA LEU A 18 -20.31 7.40 5.08
C LEU A 18 -20.15 8.82 5.64
N ARG A 19 -21.26 9.57 5.80
CA ARG A 19 -21.23 10.91 6.41
C ARG A 19 -20.72 10.90 7.84
N ARG A 20 -21.21 9.97 8.67
CA ARG A 20 -20.75 9.82 10.06
C ARG A 20 -19.26 9.50 10.12
N ARG A 21 -18.79 8.60 9.25
CA ARG A 21 -17.38 8.21 9.17
C ARG A 21 -16.49 9.38 8.71
N ALA A 22 -16.94 10.16 7.73
CA ALA A 22 -16.24 11.35 7.26
C ALA A 22 -16.06 12.40 8.38
N VAL A 23 -17.10 12.65 9.19
CA VAL A 23 -17.00 13.54 10.36
C VAL A 23 -16.02 12.98 11.40
N GLN A 24 -16.06 11.67 11.67
CA GLN A 24 -15.13 11.04 12.62
C GLN A 24 -13.67 11.16 12.19
N HIS A 25 -13.40 11.18 10.89
CA HIS A 25 -12.06 11.30 10.33
C HIS A 25 -11.66 12.74 9.97
N ASP A 26 -12.49 13.73 10.29
CA ASP A 26 -12.30 15.14 9.92
C ASP A 26 -12.02 15.34 8.41
N ARG A 27 -12.84 14.67 7.58
CA ARG A 27 -12.73 14.66 6.13
C ARG A 27 -14.04 15.08 5.47
N SER A 28 -13.94 15.58 4.23
CA SER A 28 -15.10 15.68 3.37
C SER A 28 -15.61 14.29 2.98
N LEU A 29 -16.89 14.20 2.60
CA LEU A 29 -17.48 12.94 2.14
C LEU A 29 -16.73 12.37 0.93
N GLU A 30 -16.34 13.23 -0.02
CA GLU A 30 -15.53 12.83 -1.18
C GLU A 30 -14.18 12.26 -0.75
N ALA A 31 -13.48 12.93 0.16
CA ALA A 31 -12.18 12.49 0.65
C ALA A 31 -12.29 11.14 1.38
N GLU A 32 -13.36 10.94 2.16
CA GLU A 32 -13.59 9.67 2.84
C GLU A 32 -13.93 8.54 1.87
N VAL A 33 -14.79 8.78 0.88
CA VAL A 33 -15.09 7.78 -0.16
C VAL A 33 -13.85 7.43 -0.96
N ARG A 34 -13.03 8.42 -1.33
CA ARG A 34 -11.75 8.17 -2.00
C ARG A 34 -10.83 7.33 -1.14
N ALA A 35 -10.70 7.66 0.15
CA ALA A 35 -9.85 6.90 1.07
C ALA A 35 -10.31 5.44 1.20
N ILE A 36 -11.61 5.19 1.33
CA ILE A 36 -12.18 3.84 1.40
C ILE A 36 -11.87 3.06 0.12
N LEU A 37 -12.10 3.66 -1.05
CA LEU A 37 -11.84 2.99 -2.33
C LEU A 37 -10.34 2.72 -2.53
N SER A 38 -9.48 3.68 -2.18
CA SER A 38 -8.03 3.52 -2.24
C SER A 38 -7.56 2.42 -1.31
N ASP A 39 -8.01 2.41 -0.06
CA ASP A 39 -7.65 1.38 0.92
C ASP A 39 -8.11 -0.01 0.46
N ALA A 40 -9.34 -0.13 -0.05
CA ALA A 40 -9.88 -1.39 -0.56
C ALA A 40 -9.12 -1.99 -1.74
N VAL A 41 -8.39 -1.18 -2.53
CA VAL A 41 -7.57 -1.66 -3.65
C VAL A 41 -6.07 -1.68 -3.34
N THR A 42 -5.64 -1.00 -2.29
CA THR A 42 -4.22 -0.89 -1.89
C THR A 42 -3.88 -1.77 -0.70
N SER A 43 -4.88 -2.34 -0.03
CA SER A 43 -4.72 -3.42 0.97
C SER A 43 -4.29 -4.74 0.33
N VAL A 44 -3.37 -4.68 -0.64
CA VAL A 44 -2.55 -5.80 -1.05
C VAL A 44 -1.53 -6.01 0.07
N ASP A 45 -1.39 -7.25 0.52
CA ASP A 45 -0.33 -7.63 1.45
C ASP A 45 1.01 -7.06 0.92
N PRO A 46 1.76 -6.27 1.72
CA PRO A 46 3.00 -5.66 1.28
C PRO A 46 3.99 -6.66 0.68
N VAL A 47 3.97 -7.91 1.17
CA VAL A 47 4.77 -9.00 0.64
C VAL A 47 4.29 -9.42 -0.74
N LEU A 48 2.98 -9.54 -0.95
CA LEU A 48 2.41 -9.88 -2.26
C LEU A 48 2.65 -8.77 -3.28
N SER A 49 2.46 -7.50 -2.89
CA SER A 49 2.77 -6.35 -3.75
C SER A 49 4.25 -6.34 -4.16
N TRP A 50 5.17 -6.56 -3.20
CA TRP A 50 6.60 -6.64 -3.49
C TRP A 50 6.93 -7.81 -4.42
N LEU A 51 6.28 -8.97 -4.26
CA LEU A 51 6.47 -10.12 -5.14
C LEU A 51 5.98 -9.83 -6.56
N ASP A 52 4.83 -9.20 -6.72
CA ASP A 52 4.28 -8.81 -8.02
C ASP A 52 5.18 -7.79 -8.72
N ASP A 53 5.63 -6.76 -8.01
CA ASP A 53 6.58 -5.76 -8.53
C ASP A 53 7.92 -6.40 -8.94
N SER A 54 8.41 -7.35 -8.13
CA SER A 54 9.64 -8.11 -8.41
C SER A 54 9.50 -8.99 -9.65
N ALA A 55 8.33 -9.63 -9.83
CA ALA A 55 8.05 -10.45 -11.00
C ALA A 55 7.97 -9.60 -12.28
N ALA A 56 7.27 -8.46 -12.23
CA ALA A 56 7.18 -7.51 -13.33
C ALA A 56 8.56 -6.97 -13.73
N LEU A 57 9.39 -6.61 -12.74
CA LEU A 57 10.77 -6.19 -12.99
C LEU A 57 11.57 -7.29 -13.68
N ARG A 58 11.50 -8.53 -13.18
CA ARG A 58 12.22 -9.69 -13.75
C ARG A 58 11.83 -9.94 -15.20
N GLU A 59 10.54 -9.86 -15.52
CA GLU A 59 10.05 -10.00 -16.90
C GLU A 59 10.60 -8.89 -17.80
N ALA A 60 10.53 -7.63 -17.35
CA ALA A 60 10.97 -6.48 -18.14
C ALA A 60 12.48 -6.49 -18.42
N VAL A 61 13.29 -6.97 -17.48
CA VAL A 61 14.77 -6.99 -17.61
C VAL A 61 15.31 -8.34 -18.06
N GLY A 62 14.48 -9.38 -18.18
CA GLY A 62 14.89 -10.74 -18.53
C GLY A 62 15.61 -11.50 -17.41
N GLY A 63 15.54 -11.00 -16.18
CA GLY A 63 16.33 -11.47 -15.04
C GLY A 63 17.77 -10.93 -15.03
N VAL A 64 18.37 -10.91 -13.85
CA VAL A 64 19.75 -10.45 -13.64
C VAL A 64 20.52 -11.51 -12.88
N ASP A 65 21.79 -11.73 -13.27
CA ASP A 65 22.72 -12.52 -12.49
C ASP A 65 23.38 -11.61 -11.47
N LEU A 66 23.07 -11.82 -10.20
CA LEU A 66 23.68 -11.08 -9.11
C LEU A 66 24.95 -11.81 -8.66
N PRO A 67 26.07 -11.09 -8.46
CA PRO A 67 27.26 -11.70 -7.90
C PRO A 67 26.95 -12.22 -6.50
N GLU A 68 27.55 -13.35 -6.12
CA GLU A 68 27.39 -13.90 -4.79
C GLU A 68 27.84 -12.87 -3.75
N ALA A 69 26.93 -12.51 -2.84
CA ALA A 69 27.25 -11.54 -1.80
C ALA A 69 28.27 -12.15 -0.84
N ALA A 70 29.44 -11.53 -0.71
CA ALA A 70 30.38 -11.90 0.33
C ALA A 70 29.70 -11.70 1.70
N ARG A 71 29.72 -12.73 2.56
CA ARG A 71 29.29 -12.54 3.95
C ARG A 71 30.23 -11.53 4.60
N SER A 72 29.74 -10.33 4.84
CA SER A 72 30.41 -9.41 5.75
C SER A 72 30.36 -10.02 7.15
N ALA A 73 31.52 -10.22 7.77
CA ALA A 73 31.59 -10.45 9.21
C ALA A 73 30.79 -9.33 9.90
N GLY A 74 29.92 -9.71 10.83
CA GLY A 74 28.78 -8.93 11.30
C GLY A 74 28.98 -7.42 11.33
N SER A 75 28.01 -6.69 10.81
CA SER A 75 27.94 -5.23 10.87
C SER A 75 28.29 -4.77 12.29
N VAL A 76 29.47 -4.18 12.48
CA VAL A 76 29.77 -3.43 13.69
C VAL A 76 28.81 -2.25 13.66
N HIS A 77 27.82 -2.25 14.56
CA HIS A 77 27.02 -1.06 14.80
C HIS A 77 28.02 0.07 15.15
N PRO A 78 27.97 1.23 14.48
CA PRO A 78 28.99 2.29 14.64
C PRO A 78 29.20 2.72 16.10
N ASP A 79 28.20 2.46 16.94
CA ASP A 79 28.08 2.86 18.34
C ASP A 79 28.49 1.74 19.32
N GLY A 80 28.93 0.57 18.84
CA GLY A 80 29.41 -0.53 19.66
C GLY A 80 28.33 -1.30 20.43
N TRP A 81 27.04 -1.10 20.11
CA TRP A 81 25.98 -1.93 20.69
C TRP A 81 26.06 -3.36 20.13
N THR A 82 26.24 -4.31 21.04
CA THR A 82 26.08 -5.75 20.77
C THR A 82 24.75 -6.15 21.39
N ASP A 83 23.91 -6.83 20.60
CA ASP A 83 22.62 -7.39 21.05
C ASP A 83 22.85 -8.23 22.31
N PRO A 84 22.08 -8.03 23.42
CA PRO A 84 22.29 -8.74 24.68
C PRO A 84 22.15 -10.27 24.59
#